data_AF-A0A2N3LGT5-F1
#
_entry.id   AF-A0A2N3LGT5-F1
#
_cell.length_a   1.000
_cell.length_b   1.000
_cell.length_c   1.000
_cell.angle_alpha   90.00
_cell.angle_beta   90.00
_cell.angle_gamma   90.00
#
_symmetry.space_group_name_H-M   'P 1'
#
loop_
_entity.id
_entity.type
_entity.pdbx_description
1 polymer ?
#
loop_
_entity_poly.entity_id
_entity_poly.type
_entity_poly.pdbx_seq_one_letter_code
_entity_poly.pdbx_strand_id
1 'polypeptide(L)' 'METIEFLTFKEDWTYVKRMIISVAAQLEDNQSYVREMAIDDLVGIIQEMDKREPKKDKDETKISID' A
#
# COMPACT_ATOMS: atom_id res chain seq x y z
N MET A 1 -7.55 8.34 -16.37
CA MET A 1 -6.47 7.45 -15.96
C MET A 1 -6.00 6.73 -17.20
N GLU A 2 -4.84 7.12 -17.71
CA GLU A 2 -4.27 6.48 -18.90
C GLU A 2 -3.97 5.02 -18.57
N THR A 3 -4.16 4.11 -19.53
CA THR A 3 -4.07 2.66 -19.32
C THR A 3 -2.74 2.19 -18.71
N ILE A 4 -1.66 2.96 -18.94
CA ILE A 4 -0.33 2.73 -18.36
C ILE A 4 -0.32 2.98 -16.85
N GLU A 5 -0.92 4.09 -16.37
CA GLU A 5 -1.01 4.41 -14.94
C GLU A 5 -1.76 3.32 -14.16
N PHE A 6 -2.83 2.78 -14.76
CA PHE A 6 -3.61 1.70 -14.17
C PHE A 6 -2.81 0.39 -14.03
N LEU A 7 -1.98 0.05 -15.03
CA LEU A 7 -1.14 -1.15 -14.99
C LEU A 7 -0.03 -1.01 -13.94
N THR A 8 0.65 0.13 -13.89
CA THR A 8 1.68 0.42 -12.88
C THR A 8 1.10 0.37 -11.47
N PHE A 9 -0.06 0.99 -11.25
CA PHE A 9 -0.77 0.92 -9.97
C PHE A 9 -1.08 -0.53 -9.57
N LYS A 10 -1.58 -1.35 -10.51
CA LYS A 10 -1.92 -2.76 -10.24
C LYS A 10 -0.69 -3.61 -9.91
N GLU A 11 0.44 -3.39 -10.58
CA GLU A 11 1.70 -4.06 -10.30
C GLU A 11 2.23 -3.69 -8.90
N ASP A 12 2.19 -2.41 -8.55
CA ASP A 12 2.57 -1.91 -7.22
C ASP A 12 1.74 -2.58 -6.11
N TRP A 13 0.42 -2.65 -6.25
CA TRP A 13 -0.44 -3.32 -5.27
C TRP A 13 -0.22 -4.83 -5.18
N THR A 14 0.16 -5.47 -6.29
CA THR A 14 0.47 -6.91 -6.30
C THR A 14 1.76 -7.16 -5.51
N TYR A 15 2.76 -6.30 -5.67
CA TYR A 15 3.99 -6.37 -4.91
C TYR A 15 3.76 -6.15 -3.41
N VAL A 16 3.01 -5.10 -3.04
CA VAL A 16 2.65 -4.82 -1.63
C VAL A 16 1.96 -6.01 -0.97
N LYS A 17 0.99 -6.65 -1.66
CA LYS A 17 0.31 -7.84 -1.13
C LYS A 17 1.26 -9.00 -0.84
N ARG A 18 2.26 -9.23 -1.71
CA ARG A 18 3.26 -10.29 -1.49
C ARG A 18 4.14 -9.98 -0.28
N MET A 19 4.53 -8.73 -0.09
CA MET A 19 5.29 -8.29 1.08
C MET A 19 4.50 -8.52 2.37
N ILE A 20 3.22 -8.14 2.41
CA ILE A 20 2.35 -8.35 3.58
C ILE A 20 2.21 -9.85 3.91
N ILE A 21 2.06 -10.72 2.91
CA ILE A 21 1.99 -12.17 3.14
C ILE A 21 3.31 -12.70 3.73
N SER A 22 4.46 -12.22 3.24
CA SER A 22 5.77 -12.59 3.78
C SER A 22 5.92 -12.18 5.25
N VAL A 23 5.52 -10.95 5.58
CA VAL A 23 5.53 -10.43 6.95
C VAL A 23 4.59 -11.24 7.85
N ALA A 24 3.40 -11.60 7.38
CA ALA A 24 2.47 -12.42 8.15
C ALA A 24 3.08 -13.78 8.55
N ALA A 25 3.82 -14.43 7.64
CA ALA A 25 4.52 -15.67 7.96
C ALA A 25 5.61 -15.48 9.04
N GLN A 26 6.31 -14.35 9.01
CA GLN A 26 7.35 -14.03 10.01
C GLN A 26 6.76 -13.70 11.39
N LEU A 27 5.54 -13.15 11.44
CA LEU A 27 4.85 -12.90 12.71
C LEU A 27 4.48 -14.18 13.47
N GLU A 28 4.38 -15.31 12.77
CA GLU A 28 4.14 -16.63 13.37
C GLU A 28 5.43 -17.32 13.86
N ASP A 29 6.61 -16.73 13.64
CA ASP A 29 7.88 -17.32 14.04
C ASP A 29 8.03 -17.40 15.57
N ASN A 30 8.67 -18.46 16.06
CA ASN A 30 8.90 -18.69 17.49
C ASN A 30 9.96 -17.73 18.07
N GLN A 31 10.86 -17.21 17.24
CA GLN A 31 11.93 -16.31 17.64
C GLN A 31 11.41 -14.88 17.75
N SER A 32 11.55 -14.27 18.93
CA SER A 32 11.02 -12.92 19.19
C SER A 32 11.62 -11.86 18.26
N TYR A 33 12.91 -11.97 17.94
CA TYR A 33 13.59 -11.02 17.06
C TYR A 33 13.03 -11.07 15.62
N VAL A 34 12.56 -12.23 15.15
CA VAL A 34 11.93 -12.36 13.82
C VAL A 34 10.58 -11.65 13.81
N ARG A 35 9.79 -11.80 14.88
CA ARG A 35 8.51 -11.10 15.00
C ARG A 35 8.69 -9.58 15.12
N GLU A 36 9.70 -9.13 15.86
CA GLU A 36 10.00 -7.69 15.99
C GLU A 36 10.36 -7.07 14.63
N MET A 37 11.26 -7.71 13.86
CA MET A 37 11.57 -7.26 12.49
C MET A 37 10.34 -7.25 11.59
N ALA A 38 9.46 -8.26 11.70
CA ALA A 38 8.24 -8.32 10.92
C ALA A 38 7.27 -7.16 11.23
N ILE A 39 7.21 -6.70 12.49
CA ILE A 39 6.42 -5.53 12.88
C ILE A 39 6.99 -4.25 12.25
N ASP A 40 8.31 -4.08 12.30
CA ASP A 40 8.99 -2.92 11.69
C ASP A 40 8.76 -2.88 10.16
N ASP A 41 8.89 -4.03 9.50
CA ASP A 41 8.61 -4.17 8.07
C ASP A 41 7.15 -3.84 7.74
N LEU A 42 6.19 -4.30 8.57
CA LEU A 42 4.77 -3.98 8.39
C LEU A 42 4.50 -2.48 8.44
N VAL A 43 5.10 -1.78 9.42
CA VAL A 43 4.98 -0.32 9.55
C VAL A 43 5.53 0.38 8.31
N GLY A 44 6.69 -0.05 7.81
CA GLY A 44 7.29 0.49 6.59
C GLY A 44 6.40 0.31 5.36
N ILE A 45 5.78 -0.87 5.21
CA ILE A 45 4.83 -1.16 4.13
C ILE A 45 3.61 -0.24 4.19
N ILE A 46 3.01 -0.07 5.37
CA ILE A 46 1.84 0.81 5.56
C ILE A 46 2.19 2.26 5.23
N GLN A 47 3.33 2.76 5.70
CA GLN A 47 3.77 4.12 5.37
C GLN A 47 3.99 4.32 3.87
N GLU A 48 4.48 3.29 3.17
CA GLU A 48 4.64 3.36 1.71
C GLU A 48 3.29 3.31 0.99
N MET A 49 2.34 2.53 1.50
CA MET A 49 0.96 2.53 0.99
C MET A 49 0.31 3.91 1.14
N ASP A 50 0.46 4.57 2.30
CA ASP A 50 -0.11 5.90 2.55
C ASP A 50 0.45 6.97 1.59
N LYS A 51 1.75 6.88 1.23
CA LYS A 51 2.36 7.79 0.25
C LYS A 51 1.80 7.61 -1.16
N ARG A 52 1.45 6.38 -1.52
CA ARG A 52 0.98 5.99 -2.85
C ARG A 52 -0.53 5.93 -2.96
N GLU A 53 -1.25 6.12 -1.86
CA GLU A 53 -2.71 6.11 -1.86
C GLU A 53 -3.21 7.23 -2.79
N PRO A 54 -4.02 6.89 -3.83
CA PRO A 54 -4.61 7.90 -4.69
C PRO A 54 -5.47 8.82 -3.84
N LYS A 55 -5.04 10.08 -3.72
CA LYS A 55 -5.85 11.09 -3.07
C LYS A 55 -7.10 11.27 -3.93
N LYS A 56 -8.28 11.11 -3.33
CA LYS A 56 -9.50 11.60 -3.98
C LYS A 56 -9.31 13.09 -4.19
N ASP A 57 -9.21 13.52 -5.44
CA ASP A 57 -9.30 14.93 -5.76
C ASP A 57 -10.62 15.45 -5.17
N LYS A 58 -10.51 16.42 -4.25
CA LYS A 58 -11.64 17.22 -3.78
C LYS A 58 -12.04 18.24 -4.84
N ASP A 59 -12.11 17.83 -6.10
CA ASP A 59 -12.82 18.60 -7.11
C ASP A 59 -14.23 18.04 -7.21
N GLU A 60 -14.96 18.27 -6.12
CA GLU A 60 -16.41 18.39 -6.22
C GLU A 60 -16.71 19.42 -7.30
N THR A 61 -17.35 18.92 -8.34
CA THR A 61 -17.84 19.62 -9.51
C THR A 61 -18.47 20.96 -9.12
N LYS A 62 -17.74 22.08 -9.29
CA LYS A 62 -18.39 23.38 -9.47
C LYS A 62 -18.95 23.43 -10.88
N ILE A 63 -20.12 22.80 -11.08
CA ILE A 63 -20.96 23.12 -12.23
C ILE A 63 -21.46 24.54 -11.98
N SER A 64 -20.76 25.52 -12.57
CA SER A 64 -21.32 26.86 -12.73
C SER A 64 -22.32 26.74 -13.87
N ILE A 65 -23.61 26.86 -13.55
CA ILE A 65 -24.68 27.01 -14.54
C ILE A 65 -24.85 28.52 -14.69
N ASP A 66 -24.43 29.05 -15.84
CA ASP A 66 -24.77 30.40 -16.30
C ASP A 66 -26.26 30.50 -16.69
#